data_AF-A0A931RAP4-F1
#
_entry.id   AF-A0A931RAP4-F1
#
_cell.length_a   1.000
_cell.length_b   1.000
_cell.length_c   1.000
_cell.angle_alpha   90.00
_cell.angle_beta   90.00
_cell.angle_gamma   90.00
#
_symmetry.space_group_name_H-M   'P 1'
#
loop_
_entity.id
_entity.type
_entity.pdbx_description
1 polymer ?
#
loop_
_entity_poly.entity_id
_entity_poly.type
_entity_poly.pdbx_seq_one_letter_code
_entity_poly.pdbx_strand_id
1 'polypeptide(L)'
;ITSQVHGLSLDSPKLYDFYATVCELDVPVFVHPALVPTGYEHLKDYDLPRVLGREVDLTVATTRLIAGGIFDRFPSLKIVMAHFGGGIAAVKDRLVGKGYRFGTLKRPFADYYDMIYFDMAGFEGGLVALNCALQGIRPERLVFASDYPQDFTGVNTDTGKGMRELRGYIEAIRRLDLKDQTKEAILGGTAAGLLKL
;
A
#
# COMPACT_ATOMS: atom_id res chain seq x y z
N ILE A 1 -6.71 2.72 -9.07
CA ILE A 1 -6.66 4.21 -9.10
C ILE A 1 -5.30 4.68 -8.60
N THR A 2 -4.97 5.95 -8.77
CA THR A 2 -3.74 6.54 -8.20
C THR A 2 -3.97 7.09 -6.79
N SER A 3 -2.91 7.28 -5.99
CA SER A 3 -2.94 7.87 -4.64
C SER A 3 -3.49 9.30 -4.59
N GLN A 4 -3.52 9.98 -5.74
CA GLN A 4 -4.28 11.21 -6.00
C GLN A 4 -4.97 11.09 -7.36
N VAL A 5 -6.26 11.45 -7.46
CA VAL A 5 -7.04 11.38 -8.71
C VAL A 5 -7.25 12.80 -9.25
N HIS A 6 -6.49 13.20 -10.27
CA HIS A 6 -6.51 14.58 -10.81
C HIS A 6 -6.31 15.65 -9.73
N GLY A 7 -5.40 15.41 -8.78
CA GLY A 7 -5.14 16.28 -7.63
C GLY A 7 -6.15 16.15 -6.49
N LEU A 8 -7.21 15.35 -6.65
CA LEU A 8 -8.11 15.02 -5.55
C LEU A 8 -7.48 13.96 -4.66
N SER A 9 -7.49 14.21 -3.35
CA SER A 9 -7.18 13.19 -2.36
C SER A 9 -8.27 12.12 -2.30
N LEU A 10 -7.90 10.92 -1.86
CA LEU A 10 -8.80 9.76 -1.83
C LEU A 10 -9.97 9.87 -0.84
N ASP A 11 -9.91 10.80 0.10
CA ASP A 11 -11.03 11.11 1.00
C ASP A 11 -12.02 12.13 0.42
N SER A 12 -11.81 12.61 -0.81
CA SER A 12 -12.69 13.58 -1.45
C SER A 12 -14.11 13.02 -1.59
N PRO A 13 -15.16 13.78 -1.19
CA PRO A 13 -16.55 13.39 -1.41
C PRO A 13 -16.91 13.13 -2.88
N LYS A 14 -16.14 13.69 -3.82
CA LYS A 14 -16.30 13.43 -5.26
C LYS A 14 -16.02 11.97 -5.67
N LEU A 15 -15.39 11.18 -4.79
CA LEU A 15 -15.13 9.76 -5.01
C LEU A 15 -16.15 8.85 -4.32
N TYR A 16 -17.16 9.38 -3.63
CA TYR A 16 -18.12 8.56 -2.87
C TYR A 16 -18.94 7.64 -3.77
N ASP A 17 -19.42 8.13 -4.92
CA ASP A 17 -20.17 7.28 -5.86
C ASP A 17 -19.31 6.16 -6.45
N PHE A 18 -18.02 6.45 -6.67
CA PHE A 18 -17.04 5.43 -7.06
C PHE A 18 -16.89 4.35 -5.99
N TYR A 19 -16.70 4.74 -4.72
CA TYR A 19 -16.58 3.77 -3.62
C TYR A 19 -17.87 2.99 -3.39
N ALA A 20 -19.04 3.62 -3.50
CA ALA A 20 -20.34 2.94 -3.44
C ALA A 20 -20.43 1.84 -4.52
N THR A 21 -20.09 2.19 -5.77
CA THR A 21 -20.09 1.24 -6.88
C THR A 21 -19.11 0.09 -6.66
N VAL A 22 -17.90 0.37 -6.18
CA VAL A 22 -16.90 -0.66 -5.86
C VAL A 22 -17.40 -1.62 -4.78
N CYS A 23 -18.04 -1.08 -3.74
CA CYS A 23 -18.63 -1.87 -2.67
C CYS A 23 -19.78 -2.76 -3.18
N GLU A 24 -20.64 -2.25 -4.06
CA GLU A 24 -21.72 -3.03 -4.69
C GLU A 24 -21.18 -4.18 -5.55
N LEU A 25 -20.09 -3.93 -6.28
CA LEU A 25 -19.42 -4.95 -7.12
C LEU A 25 -18.59 -5.95 -6.31
N ASP A 26 -18.33 -5.65 -5.03
CA ASP A 26 -17.47 -6.45 -4.14
C ASP A 26 -16.08 -6.75 -4.75
N VAL A 27 -15.47 -5.72 -5.35
CA VAL A 27 -14.13 -5.79 -5.95
C VAL A 27 -13.12 -4.97 -5.13
N PRO A 28 -11.83 -5.36 -5.11
CA PRO A 28 -10.80 -4.55 -4.48
C PRO A 28 -10.40 -3.36 -5.35
N VAL A 29 -9.99 -2.27 -4.71
CA VAL A 29 -9.34 -1.14 -5.37
C VAL A 29 -7.85 -1.19 -5.08
N PHE A 30 -7.06 -1.36 -6.13
CA PHE A 30 -5.62 -1.18 -6.07
C PHE A 30 -5.28 0.32 -6.19
N VAL A 31 -4.55 0.84 -5.21
CA VAL A 31 -4.07 2.22 -5.14
C VAL A 31 -2.58 2.24 -5.44
N HIS A 32 -2.26 2.67 -6.66
CA HIS A 32 -0.89 2.86 -7.15
C HIS A 32 -0.42 4.28 -6.86
N PRO A 33 0.88 4.58 -6.70
CA PRO A 33 1.33 5.95 -6.54
C PRO A 33 0.95 6.81 -7.76
N ALA A 34 0.58 8.07 -7.51
CA ALA A 34 0.45 9.07 -8.54
C ALA A 34 1.79 9.26 -9.23
N LEU A 35 1.81 9.28 -10.57
CA LEU A 35 3.08 9.39 -11.31
C LEU A 35 3.81 10.69 -11.04
N VAL A 36 3.04 11.76 -10.80
CA VAL A 36 3.50 13.10 -10.41
C VAL A 36 2.63 13.57 -9.23
N PRO A 37 3.01 13.21 -7.98
CA PRO A 37 2.29 13.67 -6.80
C PRO A 37 2.31 15.19 -6.69
N THR A 38 1.17 15.78 -6.34
CA THR A 38 1.03 17.24 -6.16
C THR A 38 0.96 17.60 -4.66
N GLY A 39 1.26 18.85 -4.31
CA GLY A 39 1.27 19.32 -2.93
C GLY A 39 2.60 19.15 -2.18
N TYR A 40 3.67 18.76 -2.89
CA TYR A 40 5.00 18.51 -2.33
C TYR A 40 6.06 19.42 -2.96
N GLU A 41 5.91 20.74 -2.78
CA GLU A 41 6.79 21.76 -3.39
C GLU A 41 8.28 21.55 -3.09
N HIS A 42 8.61 21.07 -1.88
CA HIS A 42 9.97 20.76 -1.47
C HIS A 42 10.60 19.53 -2.13
N LEU A 43 9.80 18.73 -2.85
CA LEU A 43 10.29 17.55 -3.55
C LEU A 43 10.53 17.81 -5.04
N LYS A 44 10.50 19.06 -5.53
CA LYS A 44 10.56 19.33 -6.99
C LYS A 44 11.92 19.06 -7.65
N ASP A 45 13.00 19.06 -6.88
CA ASP A 45 14.36 18.91 -7.40
C ASP A 45 14.87 17.45 -7.34
N TYR A 46 16.01 17.16 -7.99
CA TYR A 46 16.74 15.89 -7.94
C TYR A 46 15.93 14.61 -8.28
N ASP A 47 14.84 14.74 -9.03
CA ASP A 47 13.89 13.65 -9.28
C ASP A 47 13.23 13.07 -8.02
N LEU A 48 13.25 13.83 -6.91
CA LEU A 48 12.58 13.48 -5.67
C LEU A 48 11.08 13.18 -5.82
N PRO A 49 10.29 13.76 -6.76
CA PRO A 49 8.88 13.38 -6.87
C PRO A 49 8.72 11.90 -7.22
N ARG A 50 9.65 11.35 -8.03
CA ARG A 50 9.64 9.95 -8.45
C ARG A 50 10.27 9.05 -7.39
N VAL A 51 11.45 9.43 -6.88
CA VAL A 51 12.27 8.57 -6.01
C VAL A 51 11.72 8.46 -4.58
N LEU A 52 11.13 9.55 -4.06
CA LEU A 52 10.62 9.60 -2.68
C LEU A 52 9.16 10.05 -2.61
N GLY A 53 8.77 11.01 -3.46
CA GLY A 53 7.45 11.62 -3.43
C GLY A 53 6.31 10.64 -3.63
N ARG A 54 6.50 9.60 -4.46
CA ARG A 54 5.51 8.53 -4.67
C ARG A 54 5.19 7.76 -3.40
N GLU A 55 6.21 7.40 -2.63
CA GLU A 55 6.05 6.65 -1.37
C GLU A 55 5.47 7.54 -0.26
N VAL A 56 5.92 8.79 -0.18
CA VAL A 56 5.31 9.79 0.71
C VAL A 56 3.83 9.99 0.39
N ASP A 57 3.46 10.05 -0.88
CA ASP A 57 2.07 10.23 -1.32
C ASP A 57 1.20 9.00 -1.03
N LEU A 58 1.73 7.78 -1.12
CA LEU A 58 1.03 6.57 -0.67
C LEU A 58 0.77 6.58 0.84
N THR A 59 1.76 7.01 1.64
CA THR A 59 1.59 7.16 3.10
C THR A 59 0.50 8.19 3.42
N VAL A 60 0.51 9.32 2.71
CA VAL A 60 -0.52 10.37 2.85
C VAL A 60 -1.88 9.84 2.41
N ALA A 61 -2.00 9.18 1.26
CA ALA A 61 -3.25 8.63 0.75
C ALA A 61 -3.86 7.60 1.71
N THR A 62 -3.04 6.69 2.25
CA THR A 62 -3.47 5.71 3.27
C THR A 62 -4.01 6.42 4.50
N THR A 63 -3.27 7.40 5.02
CA THR A 63 -3.68 8.18 6.20
C THR A 63 -4.97 8.95 5.93
N ARG A 64 -5.13 9.53 4.74
CA ARG A 64 -6.32 10.28 4.35
C ARG A 64 -7.55 9.40 4.18
N LEU A 65 -7.43 8.20 3.61
CA LEU A 65 -8.55 7.25 3.57
C LEU A 65 -9.11 6.97 4.98
N ILE A 66 -8.21 6.77 5.95
CA ILE A 66 -8.59 6.53 7.35
C ILE A 66 -9.15 7.81 7.99
N ALA A 67 -8.34 8.87 8.05
CA ALA A 67 -8.69 10.14 8.68
C ALA A 67 -9.87 10.86 8.01
N GLY A 68 -10.15 10.57 6.74
CA GLY A 68 -11.31 11.08 6.02
C GLY A 68 -12.60 10.30 6.30
N GLY A 69 -12.54 9.23 7.10
CA GLY A 69 -13.71 8.42 7.45
C GLY A 69 -14.25 7.57 6.31
N ILE A 70 -13.44 7.26 5.29
CA ILE A 70 -13.88 6.46 4.14
C ILE A 70 -14.35 5.07 4.57
N PHE A 71 -13.61 4.42 5.46
CA PHE A 71 -13.96 3.09 5.96
C PHE A 71 -15.15 3.08 6.93
N ASP A 72 -15.51 4.21 7.54
CA ASP A 72 -16.76 4.33 8.29
C ASP A 72 -17.97 4.44 7.35
N ARG A 73 -17.77 5.10 6.21
CA ARG A 73 -18.82 5.27 5.19
C ARG A 73 -19.01 4.02 4.33
N PHE A 74 -17.91 3.35 4.01
CA PHE A 74 -17.85 2.18 3.12
C PHE A 74 -17.14 1.01 3.84
N PRO A 75 -17.78 0.37 4.82
CA PRO A 75 -17.13 -0.63 5.67
C PRO A 75 -16.74 -1.92 4.94
N SER A 76 -17.36 -2.22 3.79
CA SER A 76 -17.01 -3.35 2.93
C SER A 76 -15.93 -3.03 1.89
N LEU A 77 -15.44 -1.79 1.83
CA LEU A 77 -14.44 -1.37 0.86
C LEU A 77 -13.13 -2.11 1.10
N LYS A 78 -12.61 -2.75 0.05
CA LYS A 78 -11.32 -3.44 0.05
C LYS A 78 -10.29 -2.59 -0.70
N ILE A 79 -9.26 -2.14 0.01
CA ILE A 79 -8.17 -1.34 -0.57
C ILE A 79 -6.87 -2.14 -0.49
N VAL A 80 -6.14 -2.18 -1.60
CA VAL A 80 -4.75 -2.67 -1.66
C VAL A 80 -3.86 -1.49 -2.01
N MET A 81 -3.00 -1.07 -1.08
CA MET A 81 -2.02 0.00 -1.30
C MET A 81 -0.74 -0.60 -1.90
N ALA A 82 -0.19 0.03 -2.93
CA ALA A 82 1.11 -0.34 -3.48
C ALA A 82 2.26 -0.10 -2.47
N HIS A 83 3.35 -0.82 -2.65
CA HIS A 83 4.68 -0.61 -2.06
C HIS A 83 4.65 -0.53 -0.53
N PHE A 84 4.03 -1.50 0.14
CA PHE A 84 3.82 -1.45 1.59
C PHE A 84 3.11 -0.17 2.10
N GLY A 85 2.40 0.55 1.22
CA GLY A 85 1.81 1.85 1.51
C GLY A 85 2.84 2.99 1.59
N GLY A 86 3.97 2.86 0.90
CA GLY A 86 5.13 3.76 0.98
C GLY A 86 5.89 3.64 2.30
N GLY A 87 6.04 2.41 2.80
CA GLY A 87 6.72 2.14 4.07
C GLY A 87 5.99 2.64 5.33
N ILE A 88 4.68 2.90 5.26
CA ILE A 88 3.87 3.49 6.36
C ILE A 88 4.00 2.74 7.69
N ALA A 89 4.34 1.44 7.66
CA ALA A 89 4.62 0.63 8.85
C ALA A 89 5.64 1.31 9.80
N ALA A 90 6.66 1.98 9.25
CA ALA A 90 7.69 2.67 10.03
C ALA A 90 7.16 3.84 10.89
N VAL A 91 5.98 4.37 10.56
CA VAL A 91 5.34 5.49 11.26
C VAL A 91 3.99 5.11 11.88
N LYS A 92 3.61 3.82 11.86
CA LYS A 92 2.31 3.32 12.35
C LYS A 92 2.03 3.77 13.77
N ASP A 93 2.96 3.57 14.70
CA ASP A 93 2.75 3.88 16.12
C ASP A 93 2.50 5.37 16.37
N ARG A 94 3.14 6.23 15.55
CA ARG A 94 2.89 7.67 15.59
C ARG A 94 1.48 7.99 15.12
N LEU A 95 1.02 7.38 14.02
CA LEU A 95 -0.33 7.57 13.48
C LEU A 95 -1.39 7.07 14.46
N VAL A 96 -1.18 5.91 15.07
CA VAL A 96 -2.06 5.35 16.10
C VAL A 96 -2.08 6.25 17.33
N GLY A 97 -0.92 6.60 17.89
CA GLY A 97 -0.81 7.44 19.08
C GLY A 97 -1.30 8.87 18.90
N LYS A 98 -1.38 9.37 17.65
CA LYS A 98 -1.94 10.69 17.31
C LYS A 98 -3.30 10.64 16.61
N GLY A 99 -3.88 9.45 16.45
CA GLY A 99 -5.13 9.26 15.70
C GLY A 99 -6.31 10.07 16.22
N TYR A 100 -6.35 10.32 17.54
CA TYR A 100 -7.36 11.18 18.16
C TYR A 100 -7.40 12.61 17.58
N ARG A 101 -6.30 13.10 17.01
CA ARG A 101 -6.22 14.46 16.43
C ARG A 101 -6.99 14.61 15.13
N PHE A 102 -7.34 13.51 14.47
CA PHE A 102 -8.11 13.59 13.23
C PHE A 102 -9.57 14.03 13.48
N GLY A 103 -10.13 13.75 14.66
CA GLY A 103 -11.46 14.21 15.06
C GLY A 103 -12.64 13.59 14.31
N THR A 104 -12.38 12.70 13.35
CA THR A 104 -13.36 12.08 12.45
C THR A 104 -13.59 10.59 12.72
N LEU A 105 -12.66 9.94 13.43
CA LEU A 105 -12.62 8.48 13.57
C LEU A 105 -13.61 7.99 14.63
N LYS A 106 -14.44 7.00 14.27
CA LYS A 106 -15.34 6.32 15.22
C LYS A 106 -14.69 5.17 15.98
N ARG A 107 -13.54 4.68 15.51
CA ARG A 107 -12.72 3.60 16.09
C ARG A 107 -11.26 4.04 16.18
N PRO A 108 -10.39 3.33 16.94
CA PRO A 108 -8.96 3.56 16.89
C PRO A 108 -8.40 3.51 15.45
N PHE A 109 -7.40 4.33 15.14
CA PHE A 109 -6.74 4.34 13.82
C PHE A 109 -6.25 2.93 13.42
N ALA A 110 -5.72 2.17 14.39
CA ALA A 110 -5.22 0.81 14.16
C ALA A 110 -6.28 -0.12 13.58
N ASP A 111 -7.54 0.01 14.00
CA ASP A 111 -8.64 -0.84 13.54
C ASP A 111 -8.91 -0.63 12.04
N TYR A 112 -8.84 0.62 11.57
CA TYR A 112 -8.99 0.94 10.14
C TYR A 112 -7.74 0.54 9.35
N TYR A 113 -6.55 0.74 9.92
CA TYR A 113 -5.29 0.32 9.31
C TYR A 113 -5.30 -1.19 9.04
N ASP A 114 -5.81 -1.98 9.98
CA ASP A 114 -5.96 -3.43 9.87
C ASP A 114 -7.07 -3.88 8.88
N MET A 115 -7.81 -2.96 8.26
CA MET A 115 -8.71 -3.25 7.14
C MET A 115 -8.01 -3.17 5.77
N ILE A 116 -6.86 -2.49 5.70
CA ILE A 116 -6.16 -2.21 4.45
C ILE A 116 -5.20 -3.36 4.13
N TYR A 117 -5.12 -3.70 2.84
CA TYR A 117 -4.12 -4.61 2.31
C TYR A 117 -2.98 -3.81 1.69
N PHE A 118 -1.80 -4.41 1.66
CA PHE A 118 -0.59 -3.80 1.16
C PHE A 118 0.11 -4.79 0.24
N ASP A 119 0.42 -4.34 -0.98
CA ASP A 119 1.29 -5.13 -1.82
C ASP A 119 2.75 -5.01 -1.36
N MET A 120 3.56 -5.94 -1.84
CA MET A 120 4.98 -6.07 -1.50
C MET A 120 5.90 -5.63 -2.66
N ALA A 121 5.36 -4.87 -3.60
CA ALA A 121 6.04 -4.49 -4.84
C ALA A 121 6.98 -3.29 -4.65
N GLY A 122 7.75 -2.99 -5.69
CA GLY A 122 8.63 -1.82 -5.79
C GLY A 122 10.03 -2.04 -5.23
N PHE A 123 10.88 -1.01 -5.38
CA PHE A 123 12.25 -0.98 -4.85
C PHE A 123 12.31 -1.10 -3.32
N GLU A 124 11.17 -1.04 -2.63
CA GLU A 124 11.01 -1.37 -1.20
C GLU A 124 10.96 -2.88 -0.91
N GLY A 125 10.86 -3.77 -1.90
CA GLY A 125 10.83 -5.24 -1.73
C GLY A 125 12.12 -5.89 -1.17
N GLY A 126 13.00 -5.13 -0.53
CA GLY A 126 14.17 -5.65 0.18
C GLY A 126 13.83 -6.19 1.57
N LEU A 127 14.76 -6.94 2.18
CA LEU A 127 14.56 -7.52 3.52
C LEU A 127 14.30 -6.47 4.61
N VAL A 128 14.87 -5.27 4.48
CA VAL A 128 14.67 -4.19 5.46
C VAL A 128 13.21 -3.75 5.50
N ALA A 129 12.62 -3.41 4.35
CA ALA A 129 11.22 -2.98 4.32
C ALA A 129 10.29 -4.15 4.60
N LEU A 130 10.59 -5.37 4.12
CA LEU A 130 9.84 -6.57 4.48
C LEU A 130 9.78 -6.77 6.00
N ASN A 131 10.91 -6.69 6.69
CA ASN A 131 10.97 -6.86 8.15
C ASN A 131 10.20 -5.74 8.88
N CYS A 132 10.31 -4.50 8.40
CA CYS A 132 9.55 -3.38 8.95
C CYS A 132 8.03 -3.58 8.75
N ALA A 133 7.63 -3.97 7.54
CA ALA A 133 6.25 -4.30 7.20
C ALA A 133 5.72 -5.42 8.09
N LEU A 134 6.47 -6.50 8.31
CA LEU A 134 6.04 -7.61 9.18
C LEU A 134 5.88 -7.22 10.66
N GLN A 135 6.54 -6.15 11.12
CA GLN A 135 6.33 -5.62 12.47
C GLN A 135 5.09 -4.73 12.57
N GLY A 136 4.73 -4.01 11.50
CA GLY A 136 3.62 -3.05 11.51
C GLY A 136 2.34 -3.51 10.82
N ILE A 137 2.42 -4.46 9.90
CA ILE A 137 1.34 -4.95 9.05
C ILE A 137 1.13 -6.42 9.36
N ARG A 138 -0.14 -6.78 9.57
CA ARG A 138 -0.51 -8.17 9.76
C ARG A 138 -0.20 -8.98 8.51
N PRO A 139 0.43 -10.17 8.63
CA PRO A 139 0.73 -11.02 7.48
C PRO A 139 -0.46 -11.29 6.55
N GLU A 140 -1.68 -11.41 7.10
CA GLU A 140 -2.91 -11.63 6.31
C GLU A 140 -3.32 -10.43 5.43
N ARG A 141 -2.67 -9.28 5.62
CA ARG A 141 -2.89 -8.06 4.85
C ARG A 141 -1.81 -7.82 3.80
N LEU A 142 -0.82 -8.71 3.69
CA LEU A 142 0.23 -8.62 2.69
C LEU A 142 -0.13 -9.40 1.43
N VAL A 143 0.20 -8.82 0.28
CA VAL A 143 -0.02 -9.40 -1.05
C VAL A 143 1.27 -9.33 -1.84
N PHE A 144 1.78 -10.48 -2.29
CA PHE A 144 2.96 -10.49 -3.14
C PHE A 144 2.71 -9.78 -4.47
N ALA A 145 3.66 -8.93 -4.88
CA ALA A 145 3.68 -8.23 -6.14
C ALA A 145 5.12 -7.92 -6.53
N SER A 146 5.35 -7.61 -7.81
CA SER A 146 6.71 -7.46 -8.36
C SER A 146 7.00 -6.09 -8.96
N ASP A 147 5.98 -5.27 -9.21
CA ASP A 147 6.08 -4.01 -9.98
C ASP A 147 6.74 -4.20 -11.36
N TYR A 148 6.49 -5.35 -12.00
CA TYR A 148 6.88 -5.56 -13.39
C TYR A 148 6.05 -4.64 -14.31
N PRO A 149 6.67 -3.99 -15.31
CA PRO A 149 8.07 -4.10 -15.70
C PRO A 149 9.00 -3.12 -14.97
N GLN A 150 8.52 -2.15 -14.21
CA GLN A 150 9.35 -1.05 -13.69
C GLN A 150 10.53 -1.51 -12.82
N ASP A 151 10.31 -2.50 -11.94
CA ASP A 151 11.36 -3.10 -11.09
C ASP A 151 12.30 -4.05 -11.89
N PHE A 152 11.92 -4.43 -13.12
CA PHE A 152 12.58 -5.48 -13.93
C PHE A 152 13.29 -4.95 -15.18
N THR A 153 12.69 -3.99 -15.86
CA THR A 153 13.22 -3.34 -17.03
C THR A 153 13.97 -2.12 -16.53
N GLY A 154 15.27 -2.28 -16.35
CA GLY A 154 16.17 -1.17 -16.11
C GLY A 154 16.04 -0.15 -17.23
N VAL A 155 15.23 0.89 -17.01
CA VAL A 155 15.26 2.12 -17.83
C VAL A 155 16.55 2.89 -17.54
N ASN A 156 17.31 2.50 -16.50
CA ASN A 156 18.75 2.65 -16.46
C ASN A 156 19.42 1.28 -16.20
N THR A 157 20.26 0.90 -17.14
CA THR A 157 21.10 -0.29 -17.17
C THR A 157 22.01 -0.36 -15.93
N ASP A 158 22.02 -1.52 -15.26
CA ASP A 158 22.93 -1.99 -14.17
C ASP A 158 22.28 -2.28 -12.80
N THR A 159 21.03 -1.86 -12.53
CA THR A 159 20.41 -2.00 -11.18
C THR A 159 19.01 -2.64 -11.14
N GLY A 160 18.43 -3.00 -12.28
CA GLY A 160 17.11 -3.66 -12.33
C GLY A 160 17.16 -5.06 -11.70
N LYS A 161 16.11 -5.44 -10.95
CA LYS A 161 15.96 -6.79 -10.41
C LYS A 161 15.63 -7.73 -11.56
N GLY A 162 16.44 -8.77 -11.76
CA GLY A 162 16.14 -9.84 -12.68
C GLY A 162 15.23 -10.90 -12.05
N MET A 163 14.96 -11.96 -12.82
CA MET A 163 14.24 -13.13 -12.33
C MET A 163 14.95 -13.82 -11.14
N ARG A 164 16.26 -13.63 -10.98
CA ARG A 164 17.04 -14.17 -9.86
C ARG A 164 16.68 -13.47 -8.56
N GLU A 165 16.60 -12.15 -8.57
CA GLU A 165 16.25 -11.31 -7.44
C GLU A 165 14.80 -11.56 -7.03
N LEU A 166 13.88 -11.69 -7.99
CA LEU A 166 12.49 -12.08 -7.72
C LEU A 166 12.41 -13.45 -7.03
N ARG A 167 13.14 -14.44 -7.55
CA ARG A 167 13.21 -15.77 -6.91
C ARG A 167 13.79 -15.66 -5.50
N GLY A 168 14.85 -14.88 -5.31
CA GLY A 168 15.43 -14.63 -4.00
C GLY A 168 14.43 -14.00 -3.02
N TYR A 169 13.58 -13.10 -3.50
CA TYR A 169 12.54 -12.48 -2.69
C TYR A 169 11.44 -13.47 -2.28
N ILE A 170 10.99 -14.31 -3.21
CA ILE A 170 10.04 -15.40 -2.90
C ILE A 170 10.63 -16.37 -1.87
N GLU A 171 11.90 -16.76 -2.04
CA GLU A 171 12.60 -17.63 -1.10
C GLU A 171 12.77 -16.97 0.28
N ALA A 172 13.00 -15.66 0.33
CA ALA A 172 13.04 -14.92 1.59
C ALA A 172 11.69 -15.00 2.33
N ILE A 173 10.57 -14.85 1.61
CA ILE A 173 9.22 -15.01 2.19
C ILE A 173 9.01 -16.44 2.69
N ARG A 174 9.44 -17.45 1.92
CA ARG A 174 9.33 -18.88 2.30
C ARG A 174 10.11 -19.23 3.58
N ARG A 175 11.19 -18.49 3.86
CA ARG A 175 12.06 -18.65 5.05
C ARG A 175 11.61 -17.86 6.27
N LEU A 176 10.57 -17.04 6.17
CA LEU A 176 10.02 -16.34 7.34
C LEU A 176 9.58 -17.35 8.40
N ASP A 177 9.76 -16.98 9.67
CA ASP A 177 9.26 -17.72 10.83
C ASP A 177 7.74 -17.48 11.00
N LEU A 178 6.99 -17.96 10.02
CA LEU A 178 5.54 -17.89 9.93
C LEU A 178 5.00 -19.27 9.54
N LYS A 179 3.74 -19.54 9.90
CA LYS A 179 3.05 -20.75 9.45
C LYS A 179 3.05 -20.84 7.93
N ASP A 180 3.21 -22.04 7.38
CA ASP A 180 3.23 -22.25 5.92
C ASP A 180 1.98 -21.70 5.23
N GLN A 181 0.81 -21.88 5.84
CA GLN A 181 -0.45 -21.31 5.33
C GLN A 181 -0.39 -19.78 5.19
N THR A 182 0.24 -19.08 6.15
CA THR A 182 0.40 -17.62 6.10
C THR A 182 1.37 -17.23 4.97
N LYS A 183 2.47 -17.97 4.78
CA LYS A 183 3.42 -17.70 3.70
C LYS A 183 2.80 -17.91 2.32
N GLU A 184 2.01 -18.97 2.14
CA GLU A 184 1.29 -19.22 0.89
C GLU A 184 0.15 -18.20 0.66
N ALA A 185 -0.49 -17.72 1.74
CA ALA A 185 -1.44 -16.60 1.63
C ALA A 185 -0.74 -15.34 1.10
N ILE A 186 0.40 -14.96 1.69
CA ILE A 186 1.20 -13.81 1.24
C ILE A 186 1.59 -13.97 -0.24
N LEU A 187 2.10 -15.15 -0.64
CA LEU A 187 2.61 -15.41 -1.98
C LEU A 187 1.53 -15.51 -3.06
N GLY A 188 0.25 -15.57 -2.70
CA GLY A 188 -0.83 -15.55 -3.70
C GLY A 188 -2.22 -15.83 -3.15
N GLY A 189 -2.37 -16.56 -2.04
CA GLY A 189 -3.69 -16.90 -1.50
C GLY A 189 -4.53 -15.67 -1.11
N THR A 190 -3.91 -14.62 -0.57
CA THR A 190 -4.59 -13.36 -0.26
C THR A 190 -5.08 -12.67 -1.54
N ALA A 191 -4.24 -12.64 -2.59
CA ALA A 191 -4.61 -12.08 -3.90
C ALA A 191 -5.77 -12.87 -4.53
N ALA A 192 -5.69 -14.20 -4.52
CA ALA A 192 -6.74 -15.08 -5.04
C ALA A 192 -8.08 -14.84 -4.34
N GLY A 193 -8.07 -14.73 -3.00
CA GLY A 193 -9.28 -14.40 -2.24
C GLY A 193 -9.85 -13.01 -2.55
N LEU A 194 -8.99 -12.00 -2.71
CA LEU A 194 -9.41 -10.63 -3.06
C LEU A 194 -10.00 -10.55 -4.48
N LEU A 195 -9.39 -11.26 -5.43
CA LEU A 195 -9.71 -11.22 -6.85
C LEU A 195 -10.70 -12.31 -7.29
N LYS A 196 -11.08 -13.21 -6.40
CA LYS A 196 -12.00 -14.34 -6.65
C LYS A 196 -11.49 -15.27 -7.76
N LEU A 197 -10.19 -15.61 -7.70
CA LEU A 197 -9.50 -16.52 -8.62
C LEU A 197 -9.47 -17.96 -8.11
#